data_AF-A0A350D2E1-F1
#
_entry.id   AF-A0A350D2E1-F1
#
_cell.length_a   1.000
_cell.length_b   1.000
_cell.length_c   1.000
_cell.angle_alpha   90.00
_cell.angle_beta   90.00
_cell.angle_gamma   90.00
#
_symmetry.space_group_name_H-M   'P 1'
#
loop_
_entity.id
_entity.type
_entity.pdbx_description
1 polymer ?
#
loop_
_entity_poly.entity_id
_entity_poly.type
_entity_poly.pdbx_seq_one_letter_code
_entity_poly.pdbx_strand_id
1 'polypeptide(L)'
;MITISAKLLFSNYQDKEKVLNLMRKWSSAMRYAYKRLLEGTEINTLRKLIQGVFGLNSRYSYSAIVKAQALMKVRKEKGQSLKKVIFGGRDIFRKLQKRHINGKDYQRLKTQFQERRKGNLYSIGQKHSKGNQNTRIEVRENGTYLRINTGERQYVYALISAGDRIEKIK
;
A
#
# COMPACT_ATOMS: atom_id res chain seq x y z
N MET A 1 5.40 -18.60 0.69
CA MET A 1 4.68 -17.34 0.98
C MET A 1 3.20 -17.59 0.78
N ILE A 2 2.37 -17.35 1.80
CA ILE A 2 0.91 -17.49 1.70
C ILE A 2 0.32 -16.10 1.42
N THR A 3 -0.55 -16.01 0.43
CA THR A 3 -1.31 -14.79 0.11
C THR A 3 -2.79 -15.12 0.25
N ILE A 4 -3.49 -14.32 1.03
CA ILE A 4 -4.95 -14.45 1.24
C ILE A 4 -5.61 -13.20 0.67
N SER A 5 -6.60 -13.40 -0.19
CA SER A 5 -7.48 -12.33 -0.68
C SER A 5 -8.74 -12.32 0.16
N ALA A 6 -9.09 -11.19 0.74
CA ALA A 6 -10.27 -11.05 1.57
C ALA A 6 -10.84 -9.63 1.48
N LYS A 7 -12.14 -9.49 1.75
CA LYS A 7 -12.79 -8.19 1.89
C LYS A 7 -12.64 -7.72 3.33
N LEU A 8 -12.35 -6.43 3.51
CA LEU A 8 -12.28 -5.78 4.81
C LEU A 8 -13.59 -5.02 5.03
N LEU A 9 -14.36 -5.46 6.03
CA LEU A 9 -15.59 -4.81 6.45
C LEU A 9 -15.31 -3.96 7.68
N PHE A 10 -15.71 -2.69 7.64
CA PHE A 10 -15.52 -1.74 8.73
C PHE A 10 -16.86 -1.47 9.41
N SER A 11 -16.88 -1.45 10.73
CA SER A 11 -18.10 -1.22 11.51
C SER A 11 -18.66 0.20 11.36
N ASN A 12 -17.80 1.17 11.03
CA ASN A 12 -18.19 2.56 10.84
C ASN A 12 -17.38 3.23 9.70
N TYR A 13 -17.93 4.33 9.18
CA TYR A 13 -17.31 5.09 8.08
C TYR A 13 -16.02 5.80 8.49
N GLN A 14 -15.94 6.32 9.72
CA GLN A 14 -14.78 7.07 10.21
C GLN A 14 -13.51 6.22 10.23
N ASP A 15 -13.61 4.97 10.67
CA ASP A 15 -12.50 4.03 10.71
C ASP A 15 -12.05 3.61 9.31
N LYS A 16 -13.01 3.39 8.40
CA LYS A 16 -12.73 3.18 6.99
C LYS A 16 -11.97 4.37 6.41
N GLU A 17 -12.39 5.59 6.72
CA GLU A 17 -11.75 6.80 6.23
C GLU A 17 -10.32 6.97 6.78
N LYS A 18 -10.11 6.71 8.09
CA LYS A 18 -8.76 6.71 8.70
C LYS A 18 -7.82 5.75 7.97
N VAL A 19 -8.29 4.53 7.69
CA VAL A 19 -7.49 3.53 6.96
C VAL A 19 -7.23 3.94 5.51
N LEU A 20 -8.24 4.48 4.82
CA LEU A 20 -8.06 5.00 3.45
C LEU A 20 -7.07 6.18 3.42
N ASN A 21 -7.10 7.08 4.40
CA ASN A 21 -6.15 8.18 4.53
C ASN A 21 -4.73 7.64 4.76
N LEU A 22 -4.58 6.67 5.66
CA LEU A 22 -3.31 5.98 5.91
C LEU A 22 -2.76 5.33 4.62
N MET A 23 -3.59 4.61 3.85
CA MET A 23 -3.21 4.01 2.57
C MET A 23 -2.74 5.06 1.56
N ARG A 24 -3.43 6.21 1.46
CA ARG A 24 -3.07 7.32 0.59
C ARG A 24 -1.72 7.94 0.98
N LYS A 25 -1.52 8.21 2.27
CA LYS A 25 -0.26 8.73 2.82
C LYS A 25 0.89 7.75 2.59
N TRP A 26 0.70 6.49 2.95
CA TRP A 26 1.71 5.44 2.78
C TRP A 26 2.10 5.21 1.31
N SER A 27 1.11 5.15 0.41
CA SER A 27 1.38 5.02 -1.03
C SER A 27 2.17 6.21 -1.57
N SER A 28 1.93 7.41 -1.04
CA SER A 28 2.69 8.62 -1.40
C SER A 28 4.11 8.59 -0.84
N ALA A 29 4.28 8.16 0.40
CA ALA A 29 5.57 7.94 1.03
C ALA A 29 6.44 6.92 0.27
N MET A 30 5.86 5.82 -0.22
CA MET A 30 6.58 4.82 -1.02
C MET A 30 7.11 5.42 -2.34
N ARG A 31 6.31 6.25 -3.03
CA ARG A 31 6.77 6.95 -4.25
C ARG A 31 7.84 7.99 -3.95
N TYR A 32 7.68 8.72 -2.85
CA TYR A 32 8.67 9.66 -2.37
C TYR A 32 9.99 8.95 -2.08
N ALA A 33 9.94 7.83 -1.34
CA ALA A 33 11.09 6.98 -1.06
C ALA A 33 11.77 6.53 -2.34
N TYR A 34 11.01 6.04 -3.33
CA TYR A 34 11.55 5.63 -4.62
C TYR A 34 12.34 6.75 -5.31
N LYS A 35 11.80 7.99 -5.33
CA LYS A 35 12.49 9.14 -5.91
C LYS A 35 13.78 9.47 -5.17
N ARG A 36 13.74 9.54 -3.83
CA ARG A 36 14.91 9.85 -2.99
C ARG A 36 16.01 8.79 -3.09
N LEU A 37 15.64 7.51 -3.21
CA LEU A 37 16.59 6.43 -3.43
C LEU A 37 17.32 6.55 -4.78
N LEU A 38 16.64 7.04 -5.83
CA LEU A 38 17.30 7.33 -7.12
C LEU A 38 18.28 8.49 -7.02
N GLU A 39 18.04 9.43 -6.11
CA GLU A 39 18.91 10.58 -5.83
C GLU A 39 20.05 10.23 -4.85
N GLY A 40 20.16 8.96 -4.42
CA GLY A 40 21.23 8.51 -3.52
C GLY A 40 21.03 8.85 -2.04
N THR A 41 19.81 9.21 -1.61
CA THR A 41 19.55 9.51 -0.19
C THR A 41 19.73 8.27 0.69
N GLU A 42 20.48 8.42 1.78
CA GLU A 42 20.76 7.36 2.76
C GLU A 42 19.50 6.96 3.54
N ILE A 43 19.39 5.68 3.92
CA ILE A 43 18.15 5.05 4.40
C ILE A 43 17.68 5.68 5.72
N ASN A 44 18.58 5.97 6.66
CA ASN A 44 18.20 6.55 7.94
C ASN A 44 17.67 7.98 7.79
N THR A 45 18.37 8.77 6.97
CA THR A 45 17.93 10.12 6.59
C THR A 45 16.56 10.08 5.91
N LEU A 46 16.38 9.20 4.92
CA LEU A 46 15.13 9.04 4.21
C LEU A 46 13.98 8.62 5.14
N ARG A 47 14.25 7.74 6.11
CA ARG A 47 13.25 7.33 7.10
C ARG A 47 12.77 8.53 7.92
N LYS A 48 13.68 9.37 8.44
CA LYS A 48 13.32 10.58 9.19
C LYS A 48 12.52 11.56 8.32
N LEU A 49 12.92 11.76 7.06
CA LEU A 49 12.18 12.61 6.11
C LEU A 49 10.76 12.11 5.88
N ILE A 50 10.56 10.80 5.69
CA ILE A 50 9.22 10.24 5.49
C ILE A 50 8.35 10.43 6.74
N GLN A 51 8.91 10.28 7.93
CA GLN A 51 8.18 10.53 9.18
C GLN A 51 7.72 11.98 9.26
N GLY A 52 8.60 12.94 8.99
CA GLY A 52 8.26 14.36 9.04
C GLY A 52 7.25 14.79 7.97
N VAL A 53 7.46 14.36 6.71
CA VAL A 53 6.61 14.79 5.58
C VAL A 53 5.23 14.14 5.59
N PHE A 54 5.12 12.87 5.99
CA PHE A 54 3.87 12.10 5.87
C PHE A 54 3.20 11.79 7.21
N GLY A 55 3.84 12.12 8.35
CA GLY A 55 3.33 11.79 9.69
C GLY A 55 3.22 10.28 9.94
N LEU A 56 4.02 9.47 9.22
CA LEU A 56 3.99 8.02 9.37
C LEU A 56 4.89 7.59 10.54
N ASN A 57 4.49 6.53 11.24
CA ASN A 57 5.38 5.94 12.24
C ASN A 57 6.65 5.35 11.59
N SER A 58 7.68 5.11 12.40
CA SER A 58 8.99 4.62 11.93
C SER A 58 8.89 3.33 11.11
N ARG A 59 7.99 2.41 11.49
CA ARG A 59 7.80 1.13 10.79
C ARG A 59 7.13 1.29 9.44
N TYR A 60 6.09 2.12 9.33
CA TYR A 60 5.47 2.41 8.04
C TYR A 60 6.45 3.12 7.10
N SER A 61 7.24 4.05 7.65
CA SER A 61 8.28 4.77 6.91
C SER A 61 9.34 3.82 6.38
N TYR A 62 9.86 2.93 7.23
CA TYR A 62 10.81 1.90 6.80
C TYR A 62 10.20 0.93 5.77
N SER A 63 8.94 0.52 5.97
CA SER A 63 8.23 -0.37 5.04
C SER A 63 8.06 0.26 3.65
N ALA A 64 7.86 1.58 3.58
CA ALA A 64 7.80 2.32 2.33
C ALA A 64 9.14 2.29 1.58
N ILE A 65 10.26 2.46 2.29
CA ILE A 65 11.62 2.35 1.74
C ILE A 65 11.88 0.94 1.21
N VAL A 66 11.61 -0.09 2.02
CA VAL A 66 11.83 -1.49 1.61
C VAL A 66 10.98 -1.84 0.39
N LYS A 67 9.72 -1.41 0.33
CA LYS A 67 8.88 -1.65 -0.85
C LYS A 67 9.41 -0.93 -2.08
N ALA A 68 9.93 0.29 -1.93
CA ALA A 68 10.56 1.03 -3.02
C ALA A 68 11.82 0.32 -3.54
N GLN A 69 12.71 -0.13 -2.65
CA GLN A 69 13.89 -0.92 -3.01
C GLN A 69 13.51 -2.23 -3.71
N ALA A 70 12.50 -2.95 -3.21
CA ALA A 70 12.00 -4.17 -3.84
C ALA A 70 11.50 -3.91 -5.27
N LEU A 71 10.80 -2.79 -5.50
CA LEU A 71 10.39 -2.39 -6.85
C LEU A 71 11.60 -2.06 -7.74
N MET A 72 12.61 -1.35 -7.23
CA MET A 72 13.84 -1.06 -7.97
C MET A 72 14.55 -2.35 -8.37
N LYS A 73 14.68 -3.30 -7.44
CA LYS A 73 15.28 -4.62 -7.68
C LYS A 73 14.58 -5.37 -8.81
N VAL A 74 13.26 -5.54 -8.71
CA VAL A 74 12.45 -6.22 -9.74
C VAL A 74 12.61 -5.54 -11.11
N ARG A 75 12.72 -4.21 -11.16
CA ARG A 75 12.94 -3.49 -12.43
C ARG A 75 14.32 -3.70 -12.99
N LYS A 76 15.36 -3.68 -12.13
CA LYS A 76 16.74 -3.96 -12.52
C LYS A 76 16.87 -5.37 -13.11
N GLU A 77 16.29 -6.37 -12.44
CA GLU A 77 16.26 -7.77 -12.90
C GLU A 77 15.54 -7.92 -14.25
N LYS A 78 14.50 -7.12 -14.51
CA LYS A 78 13.77 -7.11 -15.78
C LYS A 78 14.41 -6.22 -16.87
N GLY A 79 15.61 -5.66 -16.64
CA GLY A 79 16.25 -4.73 -17.57
C GLY A 79 15.45 -3.43 -17.82
N GLN A 80 14.54 -3.07 -16.91
CA GLN A 80 13.67 -1.91 -17.06
C GLN A 80 14.29 -0.65 -16.47
N SER A 81 14.11 0.49 -17.14
CA SER A 81 14.56 1.80 -16.63
C SER A 81 14.01 2.10 -15.23
N LEU A 82 14.89 2.45 -14.29
CA LEU A 82 14.49 2.89 -12.95
C LEU A 82 13.91 4.32 -12.94
N LYS A 83 14.22 5.14 -13.95
CA LYS A 83 13.72 6.53 -14.03
C LYS A 83 12.29 6.61 -14.60
N LYS A 84 11.94 5.71 -15.53
CA LYS A 84 10.64 5.73 -16.25
C LYS A 84 9.59 4.81 -15.59
N VAL A 85 9.22 5.09 -14.34
CA VAL A 85 8.22 4.31 -13.58
C VAL A 85 6.86 4.98 -13.58
N ILE A 86 5.81 4.19 -13.87
CA ILE A 86 4.41 4.62 -13.76
C ILE A 86 3.75 3.88 -12.58
N PHE A 87 3.53 4.60 -11.48
CA PHE A 87 2.80 4.08 -10.33
C PHE A 87 1.29 4.16 -10.57
N GLY A 88 0.58 3.04 -10.39
CA GLY A 88 -0.84 2.88 -10.73
C GLY A 88 -1.10 1.94 -11.91
N GLY A 89 -0.04 1.50 -12.59
CA GLY A 89 -0.10 0.55 -13.71
C GLY A 89 0.09 1.24 -15.07
N ARG A 90 1.09 0.78 -15.83
CA ARG A 90 1.45 1.35 -17.14
C ARG A 90 0.32 1.24 -18.15
N ASP A 91 -0.38 0.10 -18.17
CA ASP A 91 -1.42 -0.15 -19.18
C ASP A 91 -2.68 0.66 -18.92
N ILE A 92 -3.09 0.80 -17.65
CA ILE A 92 -4.21 1.68 -17.27
C ILE A 92 -3.87 3.13 -17.60
N PHE A 93 -2.64 3.57 -17.29
CA PHE A 93 -2.20 4.92 -17.64
C PHE A 93 -2.25 5.16 -19.16
N ARG A 94 -1.75 4.21 -19.96
CA ARG A 94 -1.84 4.28 -21.44
C ARG A 94 -3.27 4.31 -21.94
N LYS A 95 -4.18 3.52 -21.34
CA LYS A 95 -5.61 3.57 -21.68
C LYS A 95 -6.21 4.93 -21.34
N LEU A 96 -5.87 5.54 -20.20
CA LEU A 96 -6.31 6.88 -19.82
C LEU A 96 -5.83 7.99 -20.75
N GLN A 97 -4.71 7.79 -21.46
CA GLN A 97 -4.20 8.75 -22.44
C GLN A 97 -4.97 8.70 -23.79
N LYS A 98 -5.72 7.63 -24.06
CA LYS A 98 -6.47 7.46 -25.31
C LYS A 98 -7.77 8.27 -25.27
N ARG A 99 -8.06 9.01 -26.34
CA ARG A 99 -9.23 9.92 -26.44
C ARG A 99 -10.57 9.25 -26.77
N HIS A 100 -10.59 7.93 -27.05
CA HIS A 100 -11.82 7.21 -27.44
C HIS A 100 -12.59 6.59 -26.25
N ILE A 101 -12.02 6.59 -25.04
CA ILE A 101 -12.72 6.10 -23.84
C ILE A 101 -13.39 7.31 -23.18
N ASN A 102 -14.72 7.34 -23.17
CA ASN A 102 -15.49 8.48 -22.70
C ASN A 102 -16.52 8.09 -21.62
N GLY A 103 -17.11 9.10 -20.99
CA GLY A 103 -18.22 8.93 -20.06
C GLY A 103 -17.90 8.04 -18.85
N LYS A 104 -18.80 7.10 -18.55
CA LYS A 104 -18.74 6.24 -17.35
C LYS A 104 -17.50 5.34 -17.35
N ASP A 105 -17.08 4.83 -18.50
CA ASP A 105 -15.93 3.92 -18.58
C ASP A 105 -14.60 4.64 -18.35
N TYR A 106 -14.50 5.89 -18.81
CA TYR A 106 -13.37 6.74 -18.47
C TYR A 106 -13.27 6.97 -16.96
N GLN A 107 -14.39 7.27 -16.30
CA GLN A 107 -14.41 7.47 -14.85
C GLN A 107 -14.04 6.20 -14.08
N ARG A 108 -14.57 5.04 -14.48
CA ARG A 108 -14.19 3.74 -13.89
C ARG A 108 -12.68 3.49 -14.00
N LEU A 109 -12.10 3.73 -15.18
CA LEU A 109 -10.68 3.56 -15.41
C LEU A 109 -9.84 4.54 -14.58
N LYS A 110 -10.31 5.79 -14.43
CA LYS A 110 -9.68 6.82 -13.59
C LYS A 110 -9.70 6.41 -12.12
N THR A 111 -10.83 5.93 -11.61
CA THR A 111 -10.96 5.39 -10.25
C THR A 111 -10.00 4.22 -10.05
N GLN A 112 -9.99 3.25 -10.97
CA GLN A 112 -9.09 2.09 -10.89
C GLN A 112 -7.62 2.50 -10.85
N PHE A 113 -7.21 3.49 -11.65
CA PHE A 113 -5.86 4.03 -11.62
C PHE A 113 -5.52 4.66 -10.27
N GLN A 114 -6.45 5.45 -9.72
CA GLN A 114 -6.28 6.09 -8.42
C GLN A 114 -6.20 5.07 -7.28
N GLU A 115 -7.05 4.05 -7.29
CA GLU A 115 -7.04 2.95 -6.32
C GLU A 115 -5.72 2.20 -6.37
N ARG A 116 -5.23 1.81 -7.55
CA ARG A 116 -3.91 1.15 -7.66
C ARG A 116 -2.75 2.03 -7.20
N ARG A 117 -2.88 3.35 -7.38
CA ARG A 117 -1.83 4.30 -7.02
C ARG A 117 -1.86 4.69 -5.54
N LYS A 118 -3.03 4.71 -4.90
CA LYS A 118 -3.22 5.28 -3.54
C LYS A 118 -3.81 4.29 -2.53
N GLY A 119 -4.22 3.11 -2.97
CA GLY A 119 -4.90 2.08 -2.16
C GLY A 119 -3.98 1.00 -1.63
N ASN A 120 -2.67 1.23 -1.55
CA ASN A 120 -1.74 0.26 -0.96
C ASN A 120 -1.39 0.67 0.47
N LEU A 121 -1.26 -0.33 1.34
CA LEU A 121 -0.61 -0.22 2.64
C LEU A 121 0.27 -1.46 2.82
N TYR A 122 1.52 -1.26 3.19
CA TYR A 122 2.45 -2.35 3.42
C TYR A 122 3.22 -2.09 4.70
N SER A 123 3.28 -3.11 5.55
CA SER A 123 3.99 -3.06 6.81
C SER A 123 4.77 -4.34 7.02
N ILE A 124 6.03 -4.20 7.43
CA ILE A 124 6.93 -5.31 7.71
C ILE A 124 7.01 -5.48 9.23
N GLY A 125 6.98 -6.74 9.68
CA GLY A 125 7.31 -7.10 11.07
C GLY A 125 8.82 -7.11 11.33
N GLN A 126 9.21 -7.16 12.60
CA GLN A 126 10.62 -7.34 12.99
C GLN A 126 10.76 -8.64 13.77
N LYS A 127 11.85 -9.37 13.56
CA LYS A 127 12.13 -10.65 14.25
C LYS A 127 12.08 -10.52 15.78
N HIS A 128 12.64 -9.43 16.32
CA HIS A 128 12.69 -9.16 17.76
C HIS A 128 11.38 -8.56 18.30
N SER A 129 10.48 -8.11 17.43
CA SER A 129 9.11 -7.78 17.83
C SER A 129 8.28 -9.07 17.81
N LYS A 130 7.21 -9.16 18.59
CA LYS A 130 6.21 -10.25 18.50
C LYS A 130 5.42 -10.18 17.18
N GLY A 131 6.09 -10.12 16.03
CA GLY A 131 5.52 -9.93 14.69
C GLY A 131 5.34 -8.47 14.27
N ASN A 132 4.31 -8.23 13.46
CA ASN A 132 4.01 -6.91 12.90
C ASN A 132 3.08 -6.13 13.86
N GLN A 133 3.60 -5.04 14.42
CA GLN A 133 2.86 -4.22 15.40
C GLN A 133 1.84 -3.28 14.74
N ASN A 134 2.00 -3.00 13.44
CA ASN A 134 1.11 -2.12 12.69
C ASN A 134 -0.10 -2.87 12.12
N THR A 135 0.11 -4.07 11.59
CA THR A 135 -0.98 -4.89 11.01
C THR A 135 -0.91 -6.30 11.56
N ARG A 136 -2.01 -6.78 12.16
CA ARG A 136 -2.09 -8.13 12.77
C ARG A 136 -3.47 -8.74 12.54
N ILE A 137 -3.51 -10.03 12.24
CA ILE A 137 -4.74 -10.82 12.23
C ILE A 137 -5.04 -11.25 13.67
N GLU A 138 -6.24 -10.96 14.16
CA GLU A 138 -6.74 -11.33 15.48
C GLU A 138 -8.00 -12.16 15.31
N VAL A 139 -7.99 -13.38 15.84
CA VAL A 139 -9.18 -14.26 15.90
C VAL A 139 -9.89 -14.00 17.21
N ARG A 140 -11.18 -13.73 17.14
CA ARG A 140 -12.09 -13.51 18.28
C ARG A 140 -13.28 -14.46 18.14
N GLU A 141 -14.05 -14.64 19.21
CA GLU A 141 -15.26 -15.49 19.20
C GLU A 141 -16.23 -15.11 18.08
N ASN A 142 -16.37 -13.81 17.80
CA ASN A 142 -17.30 -13.28 16.80
C ASN A 142 -16.69 -13.06 15.40
N GLY A 143 -15.47 -13.57 15.14
CA GLY A 143 -14.87 -13.53 13.81
C GLY A 143 -13.38 -13.19 13.78
N THR A 144 -12.84 -13.10 12.57
CA THR A 144 -11.41 -12.79 12.34
C THR A 144 -11.24 -11.35 11.87
N TYR A 145 -10.37 -10.59 12.52
CA TYR A 145 -10.18 -9.17 12.27
C TYR A 145 -8.75 -8.85 11.85
N LEU A 146 -8.61 -7.90 10.93
CA LEU A 146 -7.34 -7.23 10.68
C LEU A 146 -7.27 -5.99 11.56
N ARG A 147 -6.41 -6.02 12.57
CA ARG A 147 -6.03 -4.84 13.36
C ARG A 147 -5.04 -4.00 12.57
N ILE A 148 -5.32 -2.71 12.41
CA ILE A 148 -4.51 -1.75 11.65
C ILE A 148 -4.19 -0.55 12.56
N ASN A 149 -2.91 -0.28 12.80
CA ASN A 149 -2.45 0.91 13.50
C ASN A 149 -2.59 2.13 12.58
N THR A 150 -3.29 3.16 13.02
CA THR A 150 -3.56 4.37 12.21
C THR A 150 -2.71 5.58 12.61
N GLY A 151 -1.81 5.42 13.57
CA GLY A 151 -1.02 6.49 14.20
C GLY A 151 -1.22 6.49 15.71
N GLU A 152 -0.28 7.08 16.47
CA GLU A 152 -0.47 7.40 17.90
C GLU A 152 -1.02 6.26 18.79
N ARG A 153 -0.68 5.01 18.48
CA ARG A 153 -1.21 3.79 19.15
C ARG A 153 -2.73 3.62 19.04
N GLN A 154 -3.39 4.33 18.13
CA GLN A 154 -4.78 4.09 17.74
C GLN A 154 -4.86 2.92 16.76
N TYR A 155 -5.86 2.07 16.96
CA TYR A 155 -6.09 0.88 16.15
C TYR A 155 -7.50 0.87 15.58
N VAL A 156 -7.59 0.53 14.31
CA VAL A 156 -8.84 0.21 13.62
C VAL A 156 -8.91 -1.30 13.43
N TYR A 157 -10.11 -1.85 13.58
CA TYR A 157 -10.37 -3.27 13.36
C TYR A 157 -11.31 -3.43 12.17
N ALA A 158 -10.87 -4.18 11.17
CA ALA A 158 -11.70 -4.53 10.02
C ALA A 158 -11.97 -6.03 10.04
N LEU A 159 -13.23 -6.43 9.98
CA LEU A 159 -13.62 -7.83 9.87
C LEU A 159 -13.12 -8.37 8.52
N ILE A 160 -12.39 -9.48 8.59
CA ILE A 160 -11.91 -10.21 7.42
C ILE A 160 -13.04 -11.13 6.98
N SER A 161 -13.76 -10.71 5.94
CA SER A 161 -14.73 -11.56 5.27
C SER A 161 -14.01 -12.29 4.14
N ALA A 162 -14.15 -13.63 4.10
CA ALA A 162 -13.63 -14.42 2.99
C ALA A 162 -14.20 -13.83 1.69
N GLY A 163 -13.32 -13.28 0.84
CA GLY A 163 -13.70 -13.03 -0.54
C GLY A 163 -13.79 -14.38 -1.24
N ASP A 164 -14.72 -14.53 -2.17
CA ASP A 164 -14.92 -15.73 -2.99
C ASP A 164 -13.57 -16.40 -3.34
N ARG A 165 -13.49 -17.73 -3.16
CA ARG A 165 -12.30 -18.53 -3.50
C ARG A 165 -11.86 -18.12 -4.91
N ILE A 166 -10.72 -17.44 -5.03
CA ILE A 166 -10.03 -17.32 -6.30
C ILE A 166 -9.43 -18.70 -6.53
N GLU A 167 -10.17 -19.57 -7.21
CA GLU A 167 -9.59 -20.76 -7.83
C GLU A 167 -8.42 -20.28 -8.68
N LYS A 168 -7.23 -20.77 -8.35
CA LYS A 168 -6.05 -20.55 -9.19
C LYS A 168 -6.40 -21.13 -10.56
N ILE A 169 -6.49 -20.26 -11.57
CA ILE A 169 -6.45 -20.68 -12.96
C ILE A 169 -5.15 -21.48 -13.12
N LYS A 170 -5.31 -22.77 -13.48
CA LYS A 170 -4.22 -23.68 -13.83
C LYS A 170 -3.47 -23.15 -15.06
#